data_AF-A0A7C7JJ83-F1
#
_entry.id   AF-A0A7C7JJ83-F1
#
_cell.length_a   1.000
_cell.length_b   1.000
_cell.length_c   1.000
_cell.angle_alpha   90.00
_cell.angle_beta   90.00
_cell.angle_gamma   90.00
#
_symmetry.space_group_name_H-M   'P 1'
#
loop_
_entity.id
_entity.type
_entity.pdbx_description
1 polymer ?
#
loop_
_entity_poly.entity_id
_entity_poly.type
_entity_poly.pdbx_seq_one_letter_code
_entity_poly.pdbx_strand_id
1 'polypeptide(L)'
;MTVSLDKGTVEIRWHGRGGQGTVTAAKMFASVAVKRGYYGQSIPMFGLERSGTPVAVYSRVSKDPIQRNDPVRNPDIVVITDPSVMVFLAASPDGKLPESIPDPRAGITDETIFIINSPMSPEEAKKILGLEGKPNKVCTVDATKIALEEIGRNVPNTAILGAMALSKMAQEKSRRSFIFGEKAVLWRTAPISSAIWEKRLL
;
A
#
# COMPACT_ATOMS: atom_id res chain seq x y z
N MET A 1 -1.44 -12.77 -4.73
CA MET A 1 -1.54 -12.45 -3.27
C MET A 1 -2.96 -12.00 -2.97
N THR A 2 -3.68 -12.69 -2.10
CA THR A 2 -5.12 -12.47 -1.91
C THR A 2 -5.44 -12.28 -0.44
N VAL A 3 -5.87 -11.07 -0.08
CA VAL A 3 -6.76 -10.92 1.08
C VAL A 3 -8.15 -11.20 0.56
N SER A 4 -8.78 -12.26 1.07
CA SER A 4 -10.16 -12.59 0.71
C SER A 4 -11.12 -11.72 1.50
N LEU A 5 -12.16 -11.23 0.84
CA LEU A 5 -13.32 -10.62 1.50
C LEU A 5 -14.22 -11.66 2.20
N ASP A 6 -13.79 -12.92 2.30
CA ASP A 6 -14.46 -13.95 3.08
C ASP A 6 -14.30 -13.74 4.59
N LYS A 7 -13.30 -12.94 5.02
CA LYS A 7 -13.19 -12.39 6.38
C LYS A 7 -14.19 -11.25 6.67
N GLY A 8 -15.07 -10.92 5.73
CA GLY A 8 -16.05 -9.83 5.84
C GLY A 8 -15.47 -8.47 5.43
N THR A 9 -14.50 -7.95 6.21
CA THR A 9 -13.86 -6.64 5.97
C THR A 9 -12.36 -6.79 5.80
N VAL A 10 -11.81 -6.18 4.74
CA VAL A 10 -10.38 -5.97 4.54
C VAL A 10 -9.98 -4.61 5.09
N GLU A 11 -9.02 -4.59 6.00
CA GLU A 11 -8.51 -3.38 6.64
C GLU A 11 -7.09 -3.04 6.16
N ILE A 12 -6.91 -1.82 5.67
CA ILE A 12 -5.63 -1.28 5.19
C ILE A 12 -5.19 -0.12 6.08
N ARG A 13 -3.93 -0.14 6.48
CA ARG A 13 -3.27 0.99 7.15
C ARG A 13 -2.18 1.56 6.26
N TRP A 14 -2.35 2.82 5.89
CA TRP A 14 -1.43 3.57 5.06
C TRP A 14 -0.55 4.45 5.94
N HIS A 15 0.74 4.48 5.66
CA HIS A 15 1.75 5.30 6.31
C HIS A 15 2.38 6.18 5.25
N GLY A 16 2.47 7.46 5.51
CA GLY A 16 3.02 8.39 4.54
C GLY A 16 3.29 9.76 5.14
N ARG A 17 3.38 10.74 4.25
CA ARG A 17 3.71 12.12 4.60
C ARG A 17 2.75 13.09 3.93
N GLY A 18 2.38 14.15 4.65
CA GLY A 18 1.57 15.23 4.10
C GLY A 18 2.18 15.78 2.81
N GLY A 19 1.41 15.77 1.71
CA GLY A 19 1.86 16.19 0.38
C GLY A 19 2.22 15.06 -0.61
N GLN A 20 2.42 13.82 -0.15
CA GLN A 20 2.78 12.67 -1.02
C GLN A 20 1.58 11.91 -1.61
N GLY A 21 0.35 12.34 -1.30
CA GLY A 21 -0.87 11.76 -1.88
C GLY A 21 -1.38 10.49 -1.18
N THR A 22 -0.89 10.15 0.00
CA THR A 22 -1.33 8.98 0.80
C THR A 22 -2.83 8.97 1.07
N VAL A 23 -3.39 10.11 1.54
CA VAL A 23 -4.84 10.29 1.76
C VAL A 23 -5.62 10.08 0.46
N THR A 24 -5.10 10.60 -0.65
CA THR A 24 -5.73 10.46 -1.96
C THR A 24 -5.73 9.00 -2.42
N ALA A 25 -4.62 8.27 -2.27
CA ALA A 25 -4.56 6.85 -2.62
C ALA A 25 -5.54 6.01 -1.79
N ALA A 26 -5.59 6.24 -0.48
CA ALA A 26 -6.51 5.56 0.42
C ALA A 26 -7.99 5.80 0.04
N LYS A 27 -8.35 7.07 -0.27
CA LYS A 27 -9.70 7.43 -0.75
C LYS A 27 -10.01 6.81 -2.11
N MET A 28 -9.06 6.82 -3.04
CA MET A 28 -9.21 6.20 -4.36
C MET A 28 -9.44 4.69 -4.24
N PHE A 29 -8.67 4.00 -3.39
CA PHE A 29 -8.83 2.58 -3.12
C PHE A 29 -10.25 2.25 -2.63
N ALA A 30 -10.74 2.98 -1.62
CA ALA A 30 -12.11 2.82 -1.11
C ALA A 30 -13.17 3.15 -2.17
N SER A 31 -12.97 4.22 -2.97
CA SER A 31 -13.89 4.61 -4.04
C SER A 31 -13.99 3.56 -5.14
N VAL A 32 -12.88 2.92 -5.51
CA VAL A 32 -12.88 1.81 -6.49
C VAL A 32 -13.67 0.61 -5.96
N ALA A 33 -13.60 0.32 -4.66
CA ALA A 33 -14.42 -0.71 -4.06
C ALA A 33 -15.92 -0.39 -4.13
N VAL A 34 -16.31 0.85 -3.82
CA VAL A 34 -17.71 1.32 -3.95
C VAL A 34 -18.21 1.19 -5.38
N LYS A 35 -17.42 1.60 -6.37
CA LYS A 35 -17.76 1.42 -7.79
C LYS A 35 -17.94 -0.04 -8.21
N ARG A 36 -17.44 -0.99 -7.43
CA ARG A 36 -17.58 -2.44 -7.66
C ARG A 36 -18.71 -3.08 -6.85
N GLY A 37 -19.54 -2.28 -6.17
CA GLY A 37 -20.67 -2.77 -5.38
C GLY A 37 -20.31 -3.23 -3.96
N TYR A 38 -19.13 -2.86 -3.45
CA TYR A 38 -18.73 -3.10 -2.06
C TYR A 38 -18.91 -1.84 -1.20
N TYR A 39 -18.84 -2.00 0.11
CA TYR A 39 -18.76 -0.86 1.03
C TYR A 39 -17.29 -0.46 1.18
N GLY A 40 -16.98 0.81 0.94
CA GLY A 40 -15.64 1.36 1.08
C GLY A 40 -15.63 2.52 2.06
N GLN A 41 -14.64 2.56 2.94
CA GLN A 41 -14.43 3.64 3.89
C GLN A 41 -12.95 4.06 3.86
N SER A 42 -12.69 5.36 4.01
CA SER A 42 -11.34 5.90 4.19
C SER A 42 -11.37 6.98 5.27
N ILE A 43 -10.60 6.79 6.34
CA ILE A 43 -10.52 7.69 7.49
C ILE A 43 -9.06 8.11 7.62
N PRO A 44 -8.71 9.36 7.28
CA PRO A 44 -7.40 9.88 7.62
C PRO A 44 -7.30 10.14 9.11
N MET A 45 -6.15 9.82 9.70
CA MET A 45 -5.80 10.18 11.06
C MET A 45 -4.72 11.24 11.01
N PHE A 46 -5.09 12.47 11.39
CA PHE A 46 -4.18 13.60 11.38
C PHE A 46 -3.74 13.95 12.80
N GLY A 47 -2.45 14.19 12.98
CA GLY A 47 -1.92 14.91 14.13
C GLY A 47 -1.97 16.42 13.89
N LEU A 48 -0.92 17.14 14.28
CA LEU A 48 -0.74 18.56 13.92
C LEU A 48 -0.60 18.69 12.38
N GLU A 49 -1.68 19.06 11.70
CA GLU A 49 -1.75 19.14 10.24
C GLU A 49 -0.81 20.21 9.67
N ARG A 50 0.30 19.75 9.06
CA ARG A 50 1.22 20.53 8.21
C ARG A 50 1.78 19.64 7.10
N SER A 51 2.11 20.22 5.95
CA SER A 51 2.82 19.48 4.90
C SER A 51 4.15 18.95 5.43
N GLY A 52 4.53 17.74 5.02
CA GLY A 52 5.75 17.11 5.51
C GLY A 52 5.63 16.34 6.82
N THR A 53 4.51 16.44 7.54
CA THR A 53 4.26 15.67 8.77
C THR A 53 3.89 14.21 8.43
N PRO A 54 4.33 13.22 9.25
CA PRO A 54 3.84 11.85 9.16
C PRO A 54 2.31 11.78 9.22
N VAL A 55 1.71 10.95 8.36
CA VAL A 55 0.26 10.74 8.29
C VAL A 55 -0.02 9.24 8.27
N ALA A 56 -0.97 8.82 9.11
CA ALA A 56 -1.60 7.52 9.00
C ALA A 56 -3.00 7.67 8.40
N VAL A 57 -3.37 6.77 7.49
CA VAL A 57 -4.71 6.71 6.93
C VAL A 57 -5.21 5.29 7.08
N TYR A 58 -6.49 5.14 7.36
CA TYR A 58 -7.15 3.85 7.45
C TYR A 58 -8.11 3.71 6.29
N SER A 59 -8.19 2.52 5.69
CA SER A 59 -9.22 2.21 4.71
C SER A 59 -9.77 0.84 4.94
N ARG A 60 -11.07 0.69 4.69
CA ARG A 60 -11.80 -0.56 4.84
C ARG A 60 -12.57 -0.84 3.58
N VAL A 61 -12.61 -2.11 3.20
CA VAL A 61 -13.52 -2.59 2.17
C VAL A 61 -14.25 -3.82 2.69
N SER A 62 -15.58 -3.83 2.54
CA SER A 62 -16.43 -4.90 3.06
C SER A 62 -17.52 -5.29 2.07
N LYS A 63 -18.01 -6.53 2.14
CA LYS A 63 -19.23 -6.97 1.45
C LYS A 63 -20.49 -6.40 2.13
N ASP A 64 -20.42 -6.12 3.43
CA ASP A 64 -21.51 -5.62 4.27
C ASP A 64 -21.27 -4.17 4.72
N PRO A 65 -22.32 -3.42 5.12
CA PRO A 65 -22.18 -2.05 5.62
C PRO A 65 -21.12 -1.89 6.72
N ILE A 66 -20.23 -0.92 6.54
CA ILE A 66 -19.19 -0.60 7.53
C ILE A 66 -19.77 0.40 8.53
N GLN A 67 -20.01 -0.04 9.78
CA GLN A 67 -20.52 0.82 10.86
C GLN A 67 -19.43 1.37 11.79
N ARG A 68 -18.19 0.92 11.61
CA ARG A 68 -17.04 1.27 12.45
C ARG A 68 -16.35 2.55 11.99
N ASN A 69 -15.99 3.42 12.92
CA ASN A 69 -15.21 4.65 12.67
C ASN A 69 -13.91 4.71 13.48
N ASP A 70 -13.49 3.59 14.08
CA ASP A 70 -12.27 3.48 14.87
C ASP A 70 -11.01 3.30 13.99
N PRO A 71 -9.81 3.52 14.55
CA PRO A 71 -8.54 3.19 13.90
C PRO A 71 -8.41 1.71 13.55
N VAL A 72 -7.72 1.38 12.45
CA VAL A 72 -7.38 -0.01 12.12
C VAL A 72 -6.30 -0.51 13.08
N ARG A 73 -6.69 -1.40 14.00
CA ARG A 73 -5.80 -2.01 15.00
C ARG A 73 -5.02 -3.19 14.44
N ASN A 74 -5.67 -4.03 13.61
CA ASN A 74 -5.09 -5.24 13.03
C ASN A 74 -5.21 -5.21 11.51
N PRO A 75 -4.25 -4.58 10.80
CA PRO A 75 -4.34 -4.42 9.34
C PRO A 75 -4.06 -5.74 8.61
N ASP A 76 -4.86 -6.03 7.59
CA ASP A 76 -4.53 -7.07 6.60
C ASP A 76 -3.41 -6.59 5.68
N ILE A 77 -3.38 -5.29 5.37
CA ILE A 77 -2.40 -4.66 4.50
C ILE A 77 -1.83 -3.40 5.16
N VAL A 78 -0.51 -3.31 5.22
CA VAL A 78 0.24 -2.11 5.58
C VAL A 78 0.89 -1.54 4.33
N VAL A 79 0.58 -0.29 4.01
CA VAL A 79 1.15 0.42 2.86
C VAL A 79 2.05 1.54 3.37
N ILE A 80 3.34 1.50 3.04
CA ILE A 80 4.31 2.56 3.38
C ILE A 80 4.59 3.35 2.11
N THR A 81 4.02 4.55 2.01
CA THR A 81 4.19 5.46 0.87
C THR A 81 5.40 6.38 1.01
N ASP A 82 5.82 6.69 2.24
CA ASP A 82 7.00 7.52 2.52
C ASP A 82 8.20 6.62 2.88
N PRO A 83 9.26 6.55 2.04
CA PRO A 83 10.43 5.74 2.32
C PRO A 83 11.17 6.15 3.59
N SER A 84 10.97 7.39 4.08
CA SER A 84 11.64 7.86 5.30
C SER A 84 11.31 7.02 6.53
N VAL A 85 10.12 6.41 6.59
CA VAL A 85 9.72 5.49 7.68
C VAL A 85 10.68 4.30 7.77
N MET A 86 11.07 3.73 6.61
CA MET A 86 12.03 2.63 6.55
C MET A 86 13.44 3.10 6.95
N VAL A 87 13.83 4.30 6.52
CA VAL A 87 15.13 4.89 6.88
C VAL A 87 15.24 5.10 8.40
N PHE A 88 14.19 5.63 9.04
CA PHE A 88 14.18 5.81 10.50
C PHE A 88 14.25 4.47 11.23
N LEU A 89 13.51 3.45 10.78
CA LEU A 89 13.59 2.10 11.35
C LEU A 89 15.00 1.51 11.23
N ALA A 90 15.63 1.66 10.07
CA ALA A 90 16.98 1.13 9.82
C ALA A 90 18.06 1.85 10.65
N ALA A 91 17.89 3.15 10.90
CA ALA A 91 18.83 3.95 11.68
C ALA A 91 18.62 3.83 13.20
N SER A 92 17.52 3.21 13.64
CA SER A 92 17.16 3.11 15.05
C SER A 92 17.85 1.93 15.73
N PRO A 93 18.73 2.14 16.74
CA PRO A 93 19.47 1.06 17.39
C PRO A 93 18.58 0.04 18.12
N ASP A 94 17.43 0.49 18.64
CA ASP A 94 16.45 -0.35 19.33
C ASP A 94 15.25 -0.69 18.43
N GLY A 95 15.32 -0.34 17.14
CA GLY A 95 14.28 -0.58 16.15
C GLY A 95 12.99 0.20 16.43
N LYS A 96 13.01 1.24 17.27
CA LYS A 96 11.85 2.09 17.56
C LYS A 96 11.80 3.32 16.67
N LEU A 97 10.58 3.76 16.36
CA LEU A 97 10.33 5.03 15.70
C LEU A 97 10.13 6.15 16.75
N PRO A 98 10.39 7.42 16.39
CA PRO A 98 9.96 8.55 17.20
C PRO A 98 8.45 8.48 17.47
N GLU A 99 8.00 8.93 18.64
CA GLU A 99 6.58 8.91 19.03
C GLU A 99 5.65 9.63 18.03
N SER A 100 6.20 10.60 17.29
CA SER A 100 5.48 11.34 16.25
C SER A 100 5.22 10.55 14.97
N ILE A 101 5.82 9.37 14.80
CA ILE A 101 5.67 8.51 13.62
C ILE A 101 4.89 7.25 14.03
N PRO A 102 3.66 7.06 13.51
CA PRO A 102 2.91 5.83 13.75
C PRO A 102 3.69 4.59 13.30
N ASP A 103 3.83 3.59 14.18
CA ASP A 103 4.60 2.38 13.85
C ASP A 103 3.86 1.51 12.81
N PRO A 104 4.46 1.22 11.63
CA PRO A 104 3.84 0.36 10.63
C PRO A 104 3.62 -1.07 11.10
N ARG A 105 4.32 -1.53 12.13
CA ARG A 105 4.28 -2.89 12.68
C ARG A 105 3.26 -3.07 13.81
N ALA A 106 2.61 -2.00 14.27
CA ALA A 106 1.68 -2.11 15.40
C ALA A 106 0.45 -3.00 15.05
N GLY A 107 0.23 -4.07 15.82
CA GLY A 107 -0.95 -4.94 15.64
C GLY A 107 -0.96 -5.77 14.35
N ILE A 108 0.19 -5.92 13.67
CA ILE A 108 0.30 -6.84 12.54
C ILE A 108 0.12 -8.29 13.00
N THR A 109 -0.36 -9.13 12.09
CA THR A 109 -0.43 -10.58 12.25
C THR A 109 0.54 -11.24 11.28
N ASP A 110 0.71 -12.56 11.39
CA ASP A 110 1.50 -13.36 10.46
C ASP A 110 1.01 -13.29 9.00
N GLU A 111 -0.26 -12.95 8.80
CA GLU A 111 -0.90 -12.81 7.50
C GLU A 111 -0.80 -11.38 6.94
N THR A 112 -0.38 -10.40 7.74
CA THR A 112 -0.27 -9.01 7.30
C THR A 112 0.72 -8.87 6.16
N ILE A 113 0.26 -8.17 5.13
CA ILE A 113 0.98 -7.89 3.90
C ILE A 113 1.58 -6.49 3.95
N PHE A 114 2.82 -6.33 3.50
CA PHE A 114 3.47 -5.03 3.36
C PHE A 114 3.68 -4.65 1.90
N ILE A 115 3.32 -3.41 1.56
CA ILE A 115 3.62 -2.79 0.27
C ILE A 115 4.37 -1.49 0.56
N ILE A 116 5.61 -1.40 0.11
CA ILE A 116 6.56 -0.40 0.58
C ILE A 116 7.12 0.37 -0.61
N ASN A 117 7.00 1.69 -0.59
CA ASN A 117 7.78 2.58 -1.44
C ASN A 117 9.23 2.55 -0.97
N SER A 118 10.10 1.84 -1.69
CA SER A 118 11.52 1.73 -1.37
C SER A 118 12.31 1.18 -2.58
N PRO A 119 13.55 1.65 -2.81
CA PRO A 119 14.47 1.01 -3.75
C PRO A 119 15.09 -0.30 -3.22
N MET A 120 14.88 -0.63 -1.95
CA MET A 120 15.43 -1.82 -1.30
C MET A 120 14.75 -3.10 -1.81
N SER A 121 15.44 -4.23 -1.65
CA SER A 121 14.85 -5.54 -1.89
C SER A 121 13.77 -5.87 -0.82
N PRO A 122 12.80 -6.75 -1.12
CA PRO A 122 11.85 -7.23 -0.13
C PRO A 122 12.51 -7.85 1.12
N GLU A 123 13.64 -8.54 0.96
CA GLU A 123 14.40 -9.18 2.04
C GLU A 123 15.04 -8.14 2.96
N GLU A 124 15.67 -7.11 2.38
CA GLU A 124 16.24 -5.99 3.14
C GLU A 124 15.16 -5.23 3.92
N ALA A 125 14.03 -4.95 3.28
CA ALA A 125 12.89 -4.33 3.93
C ALA A 125 12.34 -5.19 5.08
N LYS A 126 12.29 -6.51 4.90
CA LYS A 126 11.84 -7.47 5.91
C LYS A 126 12.76 -7.50 7.13
N LYS A 127 14.07 -7.40 6.92
CA LYS A 127 15.08 -7.23 7.98
C LYS A 127 14.88 -5.94 8.76
N ILE A 128 14.74 -4.81 8.07
CA ILE A 128 14.49 -3.51 8.73
C ILE A 128 13.19 -3.53 9.55
N LEU A 129 12.15 -4.22 9.10
CA LEU A 129 10.90 -4.38 9.84
C LEU A 129 10.99 -5.34 11.03
N GLY A 130 12.09 -6.07 11.22
CA GLY A 130 12.20 -7.11 12.25
C GLY A 130 11.29 -8.31 11.95
N LEU A 131 11.13 -8.64 10.67
CA LEU A 131 10.26 -9.71 10.17
C LEU A 131 11.06 -10.86 9.52
N GLU A 132 12.37 -10.92 9.72
CA GLU A 132 13.20 -12.04 9.26
C GLU A 132 12.66 -13.38 9.77
N GLY A 133 12.57 -14.37 8.88
CA GLY A 133 12.00 -15.69 9.17
C GLY A 133 10.48 -15.72 9.38
N LYS A 134 9.78 -14.58 9.42
CA LYS A 134 8.32 -14.53 9.61
C LYS A 134 7.55 -14.78 8.30
N PRO A 135 6.31 -15.30 8.35
CA PRO A 135 5.52 -15.59 7.16
C PRO A 135 5.00 -14.35 6.41
N ASN A 136 5.12 -13.16 7.02
CA ASN A 136 4.69 -11.90 6.40
C ASN A 136 5.25 -11.72 4.99
N LYS A 137 4.37 -11.35 4.08
CA LYS A 137 4.72 -11.03 2.69
C LYS A 137 5.09 -9.56 2.59
N VAL A 138 6.24 -9.28 1.99
CA VAL A 138 6.76 -7.93 1.79
C VAL A 138 6.95 -7.70 0.29
N CYS A 139 6.44 -6.58 -0.21
CA CYS A 139 6.63 -6.13 -1.59
C CYS A 139 7.21 -4.72 -1.56
N THR A 140 8.27 -4.50 -2.34
CA THR A 140 8.88 -3.18 -2.51
C THR A 140 8.67 -2.68 -3.94
N VAL A 141 8.55 -1.37 -4.09
CA VAL A 141 8.51 -0.67 -5.38
C VAL A 141 9.16 0.68 -5.20
N ASP A 142 10.02 1.10 -6.12
CA ASP A 142 10.58 2.45 -6.11
C ASP A 142 9.57 3.45 -6.72
N ALA A 143 8.45 3.65 -6.01
CA ALA A 143 7.37 4.52 -6.45
C ALA A 143 7.79 5.99 -6.47
N THR A 144 8.79 6.37 -5.66
CA THR A 144 9.38 7.71 -5.68
C THR A 144 10.08 7.96 -7.01
N LYS A 145 10.95 7.04 -7.45
CA LYS A 145 11.63 7.14 -8.74
C LYS A 145 10.64 7.17 -9.89
N ILE A 146 9.66 6.26 -9.91
CA ILE A 146 8.62 6.23 -10.95
C ILE A 146 7.88 7.58 -11.01
N ALA A 147 7.47 8.15 -9.87
CA ALA A 147 6.77 9.43 -9.87
C ALA A 147 7.66 10.60 -10.35
N LEU A 148 8.94 10.60 -10.01
CA LEU A 148 9.87 11.61 -10.49
C LEU A 148 10.13 11.50 -12.00
N GLU A 149 10.27 10.29 -12.53
CA GLU A 149 10.52 10.04 -13.95
C GLU A 149 9.29 10.34 -14.82
N GLU A 150 8.09 9.93 -14.38
CA GLU A 150 6.87 10.03 -15.18
C GLU A 150 6.16 11.38 -15.07
N ILE A 151 6.12 11.98 -13.87
CA ILE A 151 5.34 13.20 -13.61
C ILE A 151 6.17 14.35 -13.03
N GLY A 152 7.49 14.18 -12.87
CA GLY A 152 8.39 15.22 -12.38
C GLY A 152 8.13 15.66 -10.93
N ARG A 153 7.37 14.86 -10.15
CA ARG A 153 6.92 15.23 -8.80
C ARG A 153 6.99 14.04 -7.86
N ASN A 154 7.40 14.29 -6.62
CA ASN A 154 7.42 13.27 -5.57
C ASN A 154 6.01 13.02 -4.99
N VAL A 155 5.15 12.41 -5.82
CA VAL A 155 3.79 12.01 -5.47
C VAL A 155 3.63 10.52 -5.82
N PRO A 156 4.15 9.60 -4.97
CA PRO A 156 4.26 8.17 -5.29
C PRO A 156 2.93 7.41 -5.23
N ASN A 157 1.84 8.08 -4.85
CA ASN A 157 0.54 7.47 -4.56
C ASN A 157 -0.01 6.60 -5.71
N THR A 158 0.15 7.04 -6.96
CA THR A 158 -0.40 6.35 -8.15
C THR A 158 0.41 5.11 -8.49
N ALA A 159 1.74 5.20 -8.41
CA ALA A 159 2.64 4.05 -8.59
C ALA A 159 2.38 2.99 -7.51
N ILE A 160 2.13 3.40 -6.26
CA ILE A 160 1.75 2.48 -5.17
C ILE A 160 0.40 1.79 -5.45
N LEU A 161 -0.62 2.53 -5.90
CA LEU A 161 -1.89 1.91 -6.31
C LEU A 161 -1.71 0.90 -7.46
N GLY A 162 -0.81 1.21 -8.41
CA GLY A 162 -0.41 0.28 -9.46
C GLY A 162 0.25 -0.98 -8.91
N ALA A 163 1.19 -0.84 -7.98
CA ALA A 163 1.84 -1.98 -7.31
C ALA A 163 0.82 -2.83 -6.52
N MET A 164 -0.15 -2.20 -5.85
CA MET A 164 -1.27 -2.89 -5.18
C MET A 164 -2.16 -3.65 -6.16
N ALA A 165 -2.35 -3.14 -7.37
CA ALA A 165 -3.09 -3.83 -8.42
C ALA A 165 -2.33 -5.06 -8.93
N LEU A 166 -1.02 -4.91 -9.15
CA LEU A 166 -0.15 -5.94 -9.72
C LEU A 166 0.21 -7.05 -8.73
N SER A 167 0.21 -6.78 -7.42
CA SER A 167 0.38 -7.83 -6.40
C SER A 167 -0.70 -8.93 -6.48
N LYS A 168 -1.77 -8.70 -7.26
CA LYS A 168 -2.80 -9.69 -7.65
C LYS A 168 -2.53 -10.51 -8.92
N MET A 169 -1.49 -10.28 -9.72
CA MET A 169 -1.23 -11.09 -10.93
C MET A 169 -0.65 -12.49 -10.65
N ALA A 170 -0.29 -12.81 -9.40
CA ALA A 170 0.02 -14.17 -8.97
C ALA A 170 -1.22 -14.84 -8.33
N GLN A 171 -1.97 -15.54 -9.18
CA GLN A 171 -2.94 -16.63 -8.94
C GLN A 171 -4.29 -16.31 -8.26
N GLU A 172 -5.37 -16.37 -9.05
CA GLU A 172 -6.40 -17.43 -8.96
C GLU A 172 -7.19 -17.42 -10.29
N LYS A 173 -7.02 -18.45 -11.12
CA LYS A 173 -7.72 -18.66 -12.41
C LYS A 173 -9.14 -19.24 -12.21
N SER A 174 -9.66 -19.17 -10.98
CA SER A 174 -10.92 -19.78 -10.56
C SER A 174 -11.57 -18.90 -9.50
N ARG A 175 -12.75 -18.34 -9.80
CA ARG A 175 -13.64 -17.57 -8.92
C ARG A 175 -13.29 -16.09 -8.67
N ARG A 176 -14.00 -15.23 -9.44
CA ARG A 176 -14.42 -13.85 -9.15
C ARG A 176 -13.41 -13.00 -8.37
N SER A 177 -12.37 -12.57 -9.09
CA SER A 177 -11.28 -11.74 -8.59
C SER A 177 -11.71 -10.29 -8.30
N PHE A 178 -11.43 -9.84 -7.06
CA PHE A 178 -11.68 -8.48 -6.56
C PHE A 178 -10.61 -7.46 -7.06
N ILE A 179 -11.04 -6.19 -7.22
CA ILE A 179 -10.34 -4.92 -7.58
C ILE A 179 -9.88 -4.67 -9.03
N PHE A 180 -9.48 -5.67 -9.82
CA PHE A 180 -9.14 -5.43 -11.24
C PHE A 180 -9.71 -6.57 -12.10
N GLY A 181 -11.00 -6.47 -12.39
CA GLY A 181 -11.70 -7.37 -13.32
C GLY A 181 -11.21 -7.20 -14.75
N GLU A 182 -11.37 -8.25 -15.54
CA GLU A 182 -10.82 -8.55 -16.87
C GLU A 182 -11.02 -7.51 -17.99
N LYS A 183 -11.61 -6.34 -17.73
CA LYS A 183 -11.78 -5.25 -18.71
C LYS A 183 -10.68 -4.18 -18.65
N ALA A 184 -9.45 -4.56 -18.35
CA ALA A 184 -8.26 -3.74 -18.67
C ALA A 184 -7.84 -3.86 -20.17
N VAL A 185 -8.71 -4.42 -21.02
CA VAL A 185 -8.48 -4.64 -22.47
C VAL A 185 -8.67 -3.36 -23.32
N LEU A 186 -8.92 -2.19 -22.72
CA LEU A 186 -9.04 -0.92 -23.46
C LEU A 186 -7.75 -0.08 -23.54
N TRP A 187 -6.61 -0.57 -23.01
CA TRP A 187 -5.30 0.09 -23.19
C TRP A 187 -4.43 -0.58 -24.27
N ARG A 188 -4.99 -1.50 -25.08
CA ARG A 188 -4.23 -2.26 -26.09
C ARG A 188 -4.07 -1.62 -27.47
N THR A 189 -4.41 -0.34 -27.66
CA THR A 189 -4.12 0.36 -28.92
C THR A 189 -3.78 1.83 -28.70
N ALA A 190 -2.60 2.11 -28.16
CA ALA A 190 -1.84 3.32 -28.45
C ALA A 190 -0.35 3.02 -28.20
N PRO A 191 0.54 3.20 -29.20
CA PRO A 191 1.93 2.76 -29.10
C PRO A 191 2.71 3.77 -28.24
N ILE A 192 2.90 3.44 -26.96
CA ILE A 192 3.98 4.00 -26.16
C ILE A 192 4.92 2.83 -25.88
N SER A 193 6.15 2.97 -26.37
CA SER A 193 7.10 1.91 -26.67
C SER A 193 7.29 0.90 -25.55
N SER A 194 7.12 -0.36 -25.93
CA SER A 194 7.39 -1.59 -25.18
C SER A 194 8.88 -1.83 -24.88
N ALA A 195 9.71 -0.78 -24.80
CA ALA A 195 11.16 -0.89 -24.64
C ALA A 195 11.67 -0.67 -23.20
N ILE A 196 10.81 -0.25 -22.26
CA ILE A 196 11.23 0.16 -20.91
C ILE A 196 11.10 -0.97 -19.87
N TRP A 197 10.32 -2.02 -20.15
CA TRP A 197 9.94 -3.01 -19.12
C TRP A 197 10.65 -4.38 -19.21
N GLU A 198 11.53 -4.59 -20.19
CA GLU A 198 12.10 -5.93 -20.47
C GLU A 198 13.58 -6.11 -20.11
N LYS A 199 14.21 -5.16 -19.42
CA LYS A 199 15.60 -5.29 -18.95
C LYS A 199 15.79 -4.81 -17.52
N ARG A 200 15.47 -5.66 -16.54
CA ARG A 200 16.12 -5.80 -15.21
C ARG A 200 15.22 -6.60 -14.26
N LEU A 201 15.16 -7.90 -14.50
CA LEU A 201 14.84 -8.91 -13.48
C LEU A 201 15.77 -10.11 -13.75
N LEU A 202 17.04 -9.93 -13.36
CA LEU A 202 17.98 -10.97 -12.97
C LEU A 202 18.61 -10.51 -11.66
#